data_AF-A0A238ZZ62-F1
#
_entry.id   AF-A0A238ZZ62-F1
#
_cell.length_a   1.000
_cell.length_b   1.000
_cell.length_c   1.000
_cell.angle_alpha   90.00
_cell.angle_beta   90.00
_cell.angle_gamma   90.00
#
_symmetry.space_group_name_H-M   'P 1'
#
loop_
_entity.id
_entity.type
_entity.pdbx_description
1 polymer ?
#
loop_
_entity_poly.entity_id
_entity_poly.type
_entity_poly.pdbx_seq_one_letter_code
_entity_poly.pdbx_strand_id
1 'polypeptide(L)'
;MKSIIFTLSILFANIAISQTHQITKHNGEQLDVNFIKLENDLVYYSFNGSAEEHKISKYAVSQLTNKQTNQTKKISDKVIVDSKSDYKLVTVLPQEKTIGLKQVANFSGVSTKTKGEPPIANQKSTALRIKTQLASSGYPFVSIIEKADGKYEAVAYVY
;
A
#
# COMPACT_ATOMS: atom_id res chain seq x y z
N MET A 1 56.99 17.87 -12.03
CA MET A 1 55.82 17.73 -11.12
C MET A 1 54.60 18.47 -11.67
N LYS A 2 54.14 18.16 -12.89
CA LYS A 2 52.93 18.79 -13.49
C LYS A 2 51.89 17.75 -13.95
N SER A 3 52.30 16.49 -14.12
CA SER A 3 51.43 15.41 -14.65
C SER A 3 50.68 14.61 -13.58
N ILE A 4 50.97 14.82 -12.29
CA ILE A 4 50.36 14.03 -11.17
C ILE A 4 49.00 14.61 -10.74
N ILE A 5 48.75 15.90 -11.00
CA ILE A 5 47.49 16.56 -10.61
C ILE A 5 46.32 16.11 -11.52
N PHE A 6 46.61 15.63 -12.74
CA PHE A 6 45.59 15.20 -13.69
C PHE A 6 45.04 13.79 -13.41
N THR A 7 45.78 12.94 -12.68
CA THR A 7 45.36 11.57 -12.35
C THR A 7 44.43 11.50 -11.13
N LEU A 8 44.40 12.53 -10.27
CA LEU A 8 43.59 12.54 -9.06
C LEU A 8 42.14 13.01 -9.29
N SER A 9 41.86 13.68 -10.42
CA SER A 9 40.52 14.21 -10.75
C SER A 9 39.52 13.15 -11.25
N ILE A 10 39.98 11.92 -11.52
CA ILE A 10 39.13 10.82 -12.01
C ILE A 10 38.51 9.98 -10.86
N LEU A 11 39.00 10.15 -9.62
CA LEU A 11 38.53 9.37 -8.46
C LEU A 11 37.15 9.76 -7.93
N PHE A 12 36.55 10.85 -8.43
CA PHE A 12 35.17 11.24 -8.14
C PHE A 12 34.25 11.07 -9.35
N ALA A 13 34.47 10.01 -10.14
CA ALA A 13 33.44 9.50 -11.03
C ALA A 13 32.25 9.07 -10.16
N ASN A 14 31.34 10.02 -9.92
CA ASN A 14 30.08 9.82 -9.25
C ASN A 14 29.43 8.59 -9.90
N ILE A 15 29.34 7.51 -9.14
CA ILE A 15 28.58 6.33 -9.55
C ILE A 15 27.15 6.81 -9.54
N ALA A 16 26.66 7.28 -10.68
CA ALA A 16 25.27 7.63 -10.85
C ALA A 16 24.48 6.34 -10.62
N ILE A 17 23.91 6.18 -9.42
CA ILE A 17 23.03 5.06 -9.10
C ILE A 17 21.74 5.32 -9.88
N SER A 18 21.73 4.92 -11.14
CA SER A 18 20.57 5.08 -11.99
C SER A 18 19.40 4.28 -11.42
N GLN A 19 18.20 4.87 -11.47
CA GLN A 19 16.97 4.24 -11.01
C GLN A 19 16.74 2.93 -11.77
N THR A 20 16.65 1.82 -11.05
CA THR A 20 16.52 0.49 -11.67
C THR A 20 15.09 0.21 -12.16
N HIS A 21 14.08 0.74 -11.47
CA HIS A 21 12.68 0.43 -11.73
C HIS A 21 11.77 1.66 -11.62
N GLN A 22 10.57 1.52 -12.16
CA GLN A 22 9.48 2.47 -12.08
C GLN A 22 8.25 1.77 -11.51
N ILE A 23 7.78 2.23 -10.36
CA ILE A 23 6.52 1.82 -9.74
C ILE A 23 5.40 2.64 -10.36
N THR A 24 4.38 2.00 -10.92
CA THR A 24 3.14 2.65 -11.33
C THR A 24 2.05 2.31 -10.32
N LYS A 25 1.49 3.31 -9.66
CA LYS A 25 0.37 3.16 -8.72
C LYS A 25 -0.97 3.08 -9.46
N HIS A 26 -1.98 2.55 -8.78
CA HIS A 26 -3.35 2.47 -9.32
C HIS A 26 -4.06 3.83 -9.47
N ASN A 27 -3.52 4.87 -8.84
CA ASN A 27 -3.96 6.26 -9.00
C ASN A 27 -3.33 6.97 -10.21
N GLY A 28 -2.45 6.28 -10.96
CA GLY A 28 -1.74 6.82 -12.12
C GLY A 28 -0.39 7.48 -11.80
N GLU A 29 -0.04 7.65 -10.52
CA GLU A 29 1.27 8.16 -10.11
C GLU A 29 2.38 7.18 -10.48
N GLN A 30 3.45 7.71 -11.04
CA GLN A 30 4.64 6.95 -11.41
C GLN A 30 5.80 7.40 -10.52
N LEU A 31 6.48 6.43 -9.91
CA LEU A 31 7.60 6.65 -9.01
C LEU A 31 8.83 5.92 -9.53
N ASP A 32 9.88 6.66 -9.77
CA ASP A 32 11.14 6.09 -10.21
C ASP A 32 12.04 5.77 -9.01
N VAL A 33 12.32 4.48 -8.84
CA VAL A 33 12.88 3.94 -7.59
C VAL A 33 13.87 2.81 -7.86
N ASN A 34 14.62 2.47 -6.83
CA ASN A 34 15.39 1.24 -6.79
C ASN A 34 14.57 0.18 -6.08
N PHE A 35 14.01 -0.76 -6.83
CA PHE A 35 13.28 -1.89 -6.26
C PHE A 35 14.23 -2.80 -5.47
N ILE A 36 13.86 -3.12 -4.24
CA ILE A 36 14.66 -3.97 -3.34
C ILE A 36 14.04 -5.38 -3.30
N LYS A 37 12.80 -5.48 -2.82
CA LYS A 37 12.09 -6.76 -2.66
C LYS A 37 10.58 -6.58 -2.52
N LEU A 38 9.85 -7.67 -2.68
CA LEU A 38 8.43 -7.76 -2.35
C LEU A 38 8.25 -8.79 -1.24
N GLU A 39 7.73 -8.35 -0.09
CA GLU A 39 7.58 -9.18 1.11
C GLU A 39 6.35 -8.73 1.91
N ASN A 40 5.59 -9.67 2.49
CA ASN A 40 4.42 -9.37 3.34
C ASN A 40 3.38 -8.42 2.72
N ASP A 41 3.12 -8.53 1.41
CA ASP A 41 2.26 -7.61 0.63
C ASP A 41 2.74 -6.15 0.64
N LEU A 42 4.03 -5.93 0.87
CA LEU A 42 4.69 -4.65 0.77
C LEU A 42 5.77 -4.71 -0.31
N VAL A 43 5.90 -3.63 -1.07
CA VAL A 43 6.97 -3.39 -2.03
C VAL A 43 7.99 -2.50 -1.34
N TYR A 44 9.21 -3.02 -1.18
CA TYR A 44 10.34 -2.31 -0.60
C TYR A 44 11.18 -1.70 -1.71
N TYR A 45 11.50 -0.42 -1.56
CA TYR A 45 12.26 0.34 -2.55
C TYR A 45 13.07 1.45 -1.88
N SER A 46 14.08 1.97 -2.57
CA SER A 46 14.76 3.21 -2.17
C SER A 46 14.66 4.27 -3.26
N PHE A 47 14.80 5.54 -2.88
CA PHE A 47 14.89 6.64 -3.85
C PHE A 47 16.30 6.75 -4.42
N ASN A 48 16.41 7.41 -5.58
CA ASN A 48 17.70 7.65 -6.21
C ASN A 48 18.61 8.44 -5.25
N GLY A 49 19.84 7.98 -5.06
CA GLY A 49 20.82 8.60 -4.18
C GLY A 49 20.54 8.44 -2.68
N SER A 50 19.48 7.72 -2.29
CA SER A 50 19.16 7.41 -0.90
C SER A 50 19.38 5.93 -0.61
N ALA A 51 20.03 5.65 0.53
CA ALA A 51 20.15 4.31 1.09
C ALA A 51 18.94 3.96 2.00
N GLU A 52 17.98 4.87 2.14
CA GLU A 52 16.81 4.68 3.00
C GLU A 52 15.80 3.73 2.35
N GLU A 53 15.38 2.71 3.11
CA GLU A 53 14.38 1.75 2.66
C GLU A 53 12.97 2.29 2.92
N HIS A 54 12.23 2.51 1.86
CA HIS A 54 10.81 2.83 1.88
C HIS A 54 9.98 1.59 1.55
N LYS A 55 8.72 1.62 2.00
CA LYS A 55 7.74 0.57 1.73
C LYS A 55 6.46 1.18 1.22
N ILE A 56 5.80 0.48 0.30
CA ILE A 56 4.46 0.81 -0.18
C ILE A 56 3.62 -0.46 -0.25
N SER A 57 2.33 -0.33 0.02
CA SER A 57 1.40 -1.45 -0.08
C SER A 57 1.35 -2.01 -1.49
N LYS A 58 1.41 -3.34 -1.61
CA LYS A 58 1.16 -4.06 -2.87
C LYS A 58 -0.17 -3.64 -3.49
N TYR A 59 -1.18 -3.38 -2.66
CA TYR A 59 -2.51 -2.97 -3.09
C TYR A 59 -2.53 -1.57 -3.70
N ALA A 60 -1.57 -0.71 -3.39
CA ALA A 60 -1.47 0.61 -4.02
C ALA A 60 -0.74 0.57 -5.39
N VAL A 61 0.00 -0.50 -5.66
CA VAL A 61 0.86 -0.65 -6.85
C VAL A 61 0.20 -1.49 -7.92
N SER A 62 0.04 -0.92 -9.11
CA SER A 62 -0.48 -1.61 -10.29
C SER A 62 0.59 -2.50 -10.93
N GLN A 63 1.73 -1.91 -11.26
CA GLN A 63 2.81 -2.58 -11.98
C GLN A 63 4.18 -2.00 -11.62
N LEU A 64 5.21 -2.80 -11.84
CA LEU A 64 6.61 -2.45 -11.69
C LEU A 64 7.30 -2.63 -13.04
N THR A 65 7.87 -1.58 -13.60
CA THR A 65 8.59 -1.62 -14.88
C THR A 65 10.08 -1.50 -14.63
N ASN A 66 10.88 -2.42 -15.17
CA ASN A 66 12.33 -2.32 -15.15
C ASN A 66 12.79 -1.36 -16.25
N LYS A 67 13.55 -0.32 -15.89
CA LYS A 67 13.98 0.73 -16.84
C LYS A 67 15.08 0.27 -17.80
N GLN A 68 15.84 -0.76 -17.43
CA GLN A 68 16.93 -1.28 -18.26
C GLN A 68 16.40 -2.22 -19.35
N THR A 69 15.45 -3.09 -18.99
CA THR A 69 14.91 -4.12 -19.90
C THR A 69 13.56 -3.75 -20.50
N ASN A 70 12.94 -2.66 -20.05
CA ASN A 70 11.55 -2.29 -20.36
C ASN A 70 10.53 -3.39 -20.03
N GLN A 71 10.87 -4.34 -19.17
CA GLN A 71 9.96 -5.40 -18.75
C GLN A 71 9.03 -4.90 -17.65
N THR A 72 7.73 -5.06 -17.87
CA THR A 72 6.69 -4.71 -16.90
C THR A 72 6.16 -5.95 -16.21
N LYS A 73 6.20 -5.94 -14.87
CA LYS A 73 5.63 -6.96 -14.00
C LYS A 73 4.39 -6.41 -13.31
N LYS A 74 3.25 -7.06 -13.52
CA LYS A 74 2.01 -6.74 -12.80
C LYS A 74 2.13 -7.14 -11.32
N ILE A 75 1.75 -6.23 -10.42
CA ILE A 75 1.88 -6.41 -8.96
C ILE A 75 0.52 -6.71 -8.32
N SER A 76 -0.51 -5.94 -8.65
CA SER A 76 -1.87 -6.17 -8.16
C SER A 76 -2.93 -5.68 -9.13
N ASP A 77 -4.14 -6.22 -8.99
CA ASP A 77 -5.33 -5.81 -9.71
C ASP A 77 -6.03 -4.63 -9.03
N LYS A 78 -6.66 -3.76 -9.85
CA LYS A 78 -7.48 -2.68 -9.35
C LYS A 78 -8.82 -3.25 -8.89
N VAL A 79 -9.17 -3.00 -7.63
CA VAL A 79 -10.43 -3.35 -6.99
C VAL A 79 -11.39 -2.18 -7.19
N ILE A 80 -12.47 -2.42 -7.90
CA ILE A 80 -13.54 -1.44 -8.12
C ILE A 80 -14.78 -1.95 -7.38
N VAL A 81 -15.42 -1.06 -6.63
CA VAL A 81 -16.58 -1.35 -5.79
C VAL A 81 -17.63 -0.31 -6.15
N ASP A 82 -18.66 -0.73 -6.89
CA ASP A 82 -19.67 0.19 -7.43
C ASP A 82 -21.01 0.08 -6.70
N SER A 83 -21.27 -1.06 -6.05
CA SER A 83 -22.55 -1.32 -5.40
C SER A 83 -22.39 -1.93 -4.02
N LYS A 84 -23.44 -1.80 -3.20
CA LYS A 84 -23.55 -2.46 -1.88
C LYS A 84 -23.36 -3.98 -1.95
N SER A 85 -23.72 -4.60 -3.08
CA SER A 85 -23.57 -6.05 -3.31
C SER A 85 -22.10 -6.47 -3.42
N ASP A 86 -21.20 -5.54 -3.71
CA ASP A 86 -19.77 -5.77 -3.90
C ASP A 86 -18.98 -5.74 -2.58
N TYR A 87 -19.67 -5.84 -1.44
CA TYR A 87 -19.05 -5.91 -0.11
C TYR A 87 -17.97 -7.01 0.02
N LYS A 88 -18.02 -8.05 -0.82
CA LYS A 88 -17.01 -9.13 -0.86
C LYS A 88 -15.68 -8.67 -1.45
N LEU A 89 -15.71 -7.67 -2.34
CA LEU A 89 -14.51 -7.08 -2.95
C LEU A 89 -13.81 -6.12 -1.97
N VAL A 90 -14.54 -5.55 -1.01
CA VAL A 90 -13.96 -4.71 0.04
C VAL A 90 -12.99 -5.53 0.88
N THR A 91 -11.72 -5.11 0.83
CA THR A 91 -10.61 -5.81 1.46
C THR A 91 -10.28 -5.14 2.80
N VAL A 92 -10.22 -5.95 3.86
CA VAL A 92 -9.78 -5.48 5.18
C VAL A 92 -8.26 -5.62 5.23
N LEU A 93 -7.57 -4.50 5.44
CA LEU A 93 -6.12 -4.42 5.49
C LEU A 93 -5.66 -4.00 6.89
N PRO A 94 -4.61 -4.64 7.43
CA PRO A 94 -3.88 -4.12 8.57
C PRO A 94 -3.34 -2.71 8.28
N GLN A 95 -3.22 -1.88 9.32
CA GLN A 95 -2.84 -0.47 9.17
C GLN A 95 -1.46 -0.30 8.53
N GLU A 96 -0.53 -1.22 8.81
CA GLU A 96 0.80 -1.24 8.19
C GLU A 96 0.78 -1.53 6.68
N LYS A 97 -0.31 -2.09 6.17
CA LYS A 97 -0.52 -2.40 4.74
C LYS A 97 -1.38 -1.36 4.02
N THR A 98 -1.66 -0.21 4.63
CA THR A 98 -2.39 0.91 3.98
C THR A 98 -1.45 1.96 3.38
N ILE A 99 -0.13 1.77 3.50
CA ILE A 99 0.88 2.73 3.03
C ILE A 99 0.77 2.92 1.52
N GLY A 100 0.60 4.17 1.09
CA GLY A 100 0.42 4.53 -0.32
C GLY A 100 -1.04 4.50 -0.81
N LEU A 101 -2.00 4.12 0.04
CA LEU A 101 -3.42 4.35 -0.21
C LEU A 101 -3.84 5.69 0.43
N LYS A 102 -4.85 6.35 -0.14
CA LYS A 102 -5.39 7.61 0.36
C LYS A 102 -6.52 7.36 1.35
N GLN A 103 -6.38 7.86 2.57
CA GLN A 103 -7.45 7.87 3.57
C GLN A 103 -8.55 8.86 3.16
N VAL A 104 -9.82 8.42 3.21
CA VAL A 104 -10.96 9.23 2.77
C VAL A 104 -12.04 9.40 3.82
N ALA A 105 -12.21 8.45 4.73
CA ALA A 105 -13.25 8.50 5.74
C ALA A 105 -12.87 7.69 6.98
N ASN A 106 -13.40 8.10 8.12
CA ASN A 106 -13.29 7.40 9.39
C ASN A 106 -14.70 7.09 9.89
N PHE A 107 -14.91 5.85 10.29
CA PHE A 107 -16.16 5.37 10.85
C PHE A 107 -15.89 4.85 12.24
N SER A 108 -16.74 5.16 13.20
CA SER A 108 -16.67 4.57 14.53
C SER A 108 -18.00 3.95 14.89
N GLY A 109 -17.96 2.92 15.73
CA GLY A 109 -19.17 2.22 16.14
C GLY A 109 -18.95 1.33 17.34
N VAL A 110 -20.04 0.74 17.79
CA VAL A 110 -20.03 -0.27 18.85
C VAL A 110 -20.35 -1.62 18.23
N SER A 111 -19.54 -2.62 18.54
CA SER A 111 -19.79 -4.00 18.16
C SER A 111 -20.90 -4.56 19.04
N THR A 112 -22.03 -4.90 18.41
CA THR A 112 -23.21 -5.41 19.11
C THR A 112 -23.02 -6.90 19.42
N LYS A 113 -22.55 -7.21 20.63
CA LYS A 113 -22.40 -8.60 21.09
C LYS A 113 -23.75 -9.20 21.45
N THR A 114 -24.17 -10.23 20.70
CA THR A 114 -25.34 -11.04 21.07
C THR A 114 -24.97 -11.97 22.22
N LYS A 115 -25.81 -12.08 23.25
CA LYS A 115 -25.54 -12.97 24.40
C LYS A 115 -25.38 -14.42 23.92
N GLY A 116 -24.26 -15.06 24.28
CA GLY A 116 -23.94 -16.44 23.89
C GLY A 116 -23.21 -16.57 22.55
N GLU A 117 -22.98 -15.48 21.81
CA GLU A 117 -22.21 -15.50 20.56
C GLU A 117 -20.70 -15.53 20.83
N PRO A 118 -19.93 -16.41 20.16
CA PRO A 118 -18.48 -16.43 20.33
C PRO A 118 -17.84 -15.15 19.76
N PRO A 119 -16.75 -14.64 20.37
CA PRO A 119 -16.11 -13.39 19.96
C PRO A 119 -15.81 -13.31 18.45
N ILE A 120 -15.34 -14.40 17.85
CA ILE A 120 -14.98 -14.48 16.43
C ILE A 120 -16.19 -14.26 15.51
N ALA A 121 -17.37 -14.80 15.88
CA ALA A 121 -18.59 -14.61 15.09
C ALA A 121 -19.04 -13.14 15.11
N ASN A 122 -18.94 -12.50 16.28
CA ASN A 122 -19.25 -11.08 16.45
C ASN A 122 -18.27 -10.17 15.67
N GLN A 123 -16.97 -10.53 15.60
CA GLN A 123 -16.00 -9.82 14.75
C GLN A 123 -16.35 -9.94 13.27
N LYS A 124 -16.72 -11.15 12.83
CA LYS A 124 -17.12 -11.40 11.44
C LYS A 124 -18.38 -10.63 11.05
N SER A 125 -19.38 -10.57 11.93
CA SER A 125 -20.62 -9.82 11.69
C SER A 125 -20.35 -8.31 11.67
N THR A 126 -19.50 -7.81 12.57
CA THR A 126 -19.07 -6.41 12.59
C THR A 126 -18.33 -6.03 11.31
N ALA A 127 -17.34 -6.85 10.89
CA ALA A 127 -16.61 -6.65 9.65
C ALA A 127 -17.52 -6.69 8.42
N LEU A 128 -18.51 -7.58 8.39
CA LEU A 128 -19.50 -7.65 7.31
C LEU A 128 -20.32 -6.35 7.19
N ARG A 129 -20.78 -5.81 8.33
CA ARG A 129 -21.54 -4.54 8.36
C ARG A 129 -20.70 -3.38 7.83
N ILE A 130 -19.45 -3.28 8.28
CA ILE A 130 -18.49 -2.26 7.82
C ILE A 130 -18.25 -2.39 6.32
N LYS A 131 -17.93 -3.60 5.82
CA LYS A 131 -17.73 -3.85 4.39
C LYS A 131 -18.93 -3.45 3.53
N THR A 132 -20.14 -3.75 4.01
CA THR A 132 -21.37 -3.42 3.29
C THR A 132 -21.60 -1.91 3.21
N GLN A 133 -21.32 -1.20 4.31
CA GLN A 133 -21.40 0.25 4.34
C GLN A 133 -20.39 0.89 3.40
N LEU A 134 -19.13 0.44 3.43
CA LEU A 134 -18.07 0.92 2.54
C LEU A 134 -18.36 0.65 1.08
N ALA A 135 -18.90 -0.53 0.76
CA ALA A 135 -19.28 -0.87 -0.59
C ALA A 135 -20.41 0.02 -1.13
N SER A 136 -21.33 0.43 -0.26
CA SER A 136 -22.36 1.42 -0.62
C SER A 136 -21.76 2.79 -0.92
N SER A 137 -20.61 3.12 -0.32
CA SER A 137 -19.88 4.38 -0.55
C SER A 137 -18.78 4.26 -1.62
N GLY A 138 -18.60 3.08 -2.24
CA GLY A 138 -17.57 2.82 -3.24
C GLY A 138 -16.13 2.77 -2.72
N TYR A 139 -15.92 2.42 -1.45
CA TYR A 139 -14.59 2.35 -0.85
C TYR A 139 -14.04 0.91 -0.86
N PRO A 140 -12.93 0.63 -1.58
CA PRO A 140 -12.42 -0.73 -1.75
C PRO A 140 -11.62 -1.27 -0.55
N PHE A 141 -11.09 -0.39 0.30
CA PHE A 141 -10.19 -0.80 1.38
C PHE A 141 -10.61 -0.24 2.73
N VAL A 142 -10.38 -1.01 3.79
CA VAL A 142 -10.60 -0.57 5.17
C VAL A 142 -9.59 -1.16 6.13
N SER A 143 -9.17 -0.37 7.12
CA SER A 143 -8.48 -0.87 8.31
C SER A 143 -9.41 -0.75 9.51
N ILE A 144 -9.61 -1.86 10.23
CA ILE A 144 -10.50 -1.92 11.39
C ILE A 144 -9.64 -2.07 12.64
N ILE A 145 -9.78 -1.13 13.56
CA ILE A 145 -9.08 -1.06 14.83
C ILE A 145 -10.11 -1.26 15.94
N GLU A 146 -10.02 -2.38 16.65
CA GLU A 146 -10.84 -2.62 17.84
C GLU A 146 -10.28 -1.82 19.03
N LYS A 147 -11.17 -1.13 19.74
CA LYS A 147 -10.86 -0.38 20.97
C LYS A 147 -11.44 -1.10 22.18
N ALA A 148 -11.09 -0.60 23.37
CA ALA A 148 -11.71 -1.05 24.61
C ALA A 148 -13.25 -0.91 24.56
N ASP A 149 -13.93 -1.69 25.40
CA ASP A 149 -15.39 -1.65 25.59
C ASP A 149 -16.22 -2.04 24.36
N GLY A 150 -15.65 -2.82 23.44
CA GLY A 150 -16.35 -3.30 22.25
C GLY A 150 -16.59 -2.20 21.21
N LYS A 151 -15.91 -1.06 21.32
CA LYS A 151 -15.90 -0.02 20.28
C LYS A 151 -14.93 -0.40 19.17
N TYR A 152 -15.18 0.10 17.97
CA TYR A 152 -14.25 -0.01 16.85
C TYR A 152 -14.12 1.31 16.11
N GLU A 153 -13.00 1.47 15.43
CA GLU A 153 -12.73 2.51 14.46
C GLU A 153 -12.35 1.85 13.14
N ALA A 154 -12.99 2.25 12.05
CA ALA A 154 -12.75 1.74 10.72
C ALA A 154 -12.34 2.91 9.81
N VAL A 155 -11.13 2.84 9.27
CA VAL A 155 -10.58 3.85 8.38
C VAL A 155 -10.68 3.35 6.95
N ALA A 156 -11.36 4.10 6.09
CA ALA A 156 -11.54 3.77 4.68
C ALA A 156 -10.44 4.37 3.81
N TYR A 157 -10.01 3.60 2.82
CA TYR A 157 -8.96 4.00 1.89
C TYR A 157 -9.37 3.78 0.43
N VAL A 158 -8.85 4.63 -0.43
CA VAL A 158 -8.93 4.56 -1.90
C VAL A 158 -7.51 4.63 -2.49
N TYR A 159 -7.41 4.49 -3.81
CA TYR A 159 -6.15 4.63 -4.55
C TYR A 159 -5.60 6.07 -4.53
#